data_AF-A0A950BIH2-F1
#
_entry.id   AF-A0A950BIH2-F1
#
_cell.length_a   1.000
_cell.length_b   1.000
_cell.length_c   1.000
_cell.angle_alpha   90.00
_cell.angle_beta   90.00
_cell.angle_gamma   90.00
#
_symmetry.space_group_name_H-M   'P 1'
#
loop_
_entity.id
_entity.type
_entity.pdbx_description
1 polymer ?
#
loop_
_entity_poly.entity_id
_entity_poly.type
_entity_poly.pdbx_seq_one_letter_code
_entity_poly.pdbx_strand_id
1 'polypeptide(L)'
;MSARAAVTTTPYGEVDAAALEGLQSRYDTTRVLDAVDTLDELRTGLNDPEGLRDDLLRLHGMAHALVNGASFTATTRDASIVEQIEDVIDQIDHYVTGLLSIRDALHPLEALRHEDMAGPDRD
;
A
#
# COMPACT_ATOMS: atom_id res chain seq x y z
N MET A 1 30.91 13.47 19.91
CA MET A 1 30.79 14.42 18.78
C MET A 1 30.22 13.63 17.62
N SER A 2 28.92 13.76 17.32
CA SER A 2 28.39 13.20 16.07
C SER A 2 29.02 13.95 14.91
N ALA A 3 29.71 13.24 14.02
CA ALA A 3 30.13 13.81 12.76
C ALA A 3 28.85 14.22 12.02
N ARG A 4 28.74 15.51 11.65
CA ARG A 4 27.64 15.99 10.82
C ARG A 4 27.67 15.19 9.53
N ALA A 5 26.58 14.50 9.20
CA ALA A 5 26.45 13.81 7.92
C ALA A 5 26.78 14.80 6.80
N ALA A 6 27.71 14.42 5.92
CA ALA A 6 28.02 15.25 4.76
C ALA A 6 26.80 15.27 3.84
N VAL A 7 26.40 16.45 3.40
CA VAL A 7 25.23 16.66 2.55
C VAL A 7 25.69 16.91 1.13
N THR A 8 25.01 16.32 0.16
CA THR A 8 25.21 16.59 -1.27
C THR A 8 23.96 17.24 -1.86
N THR A 9 24.14 18.39 -2.51
CA THR A 9 23.06 19.05 -3.25
C THR A 9 22.85 18.38 -4.61
N THR A 10 21.62 17.94 -4.88
CA THR A 10 21.20 17.39 -6.17
C THR A 10 20.12 18.26 -6.80
N PRO A 11 19.79 18.09 -8.10
CA PRO A 11 18.61 18.72 -8.70
C PRO A 11 17.28 18.38 -8.01
N TYR A 12 17.25 17.34 -7.18
CA TYR A 12 16.07 16.84 -6.46
C TYR A 12 16.08 17.18 -4.96
N GLY A 13 17.00 18.05 -4.53
CA GLY A 13 17.17 18.45 -3.14
C GLY A 13 18.48 17.95 -2.53
N GLU A 14 18.67 18.32 -1.27
CA GLU A 14 19.80 17.88 -0.45
C GLU A 14 19.57 16.48 0.11
N VAL A 15 20.62 15.64 0.06
CA VAL A 15 20.59 14.26 0.55
C VAL A 15 21.86 13.93 1.33
N ASP A 16 21.79 12.90 2.18
CA ASP A 16 22.97 12.32 2.83
C ASP A 16 23.94 11.75 1.78
N ALA A 17 25.18 12.25 1.79
CA ALA A 17 26.19 11.90 0.78
C ALA A 17 26.65 10.43 0.89
N ALA A 18 26.79 9.90 2.11
CA ALA A 18 27.25 8.53 2.32
C ALA A 18 26.15 7.52 1.98
N ALA A 19 24.90 7.83 2.31
CA ALA A 19 23.75 7.03 1.93
C ALA A 19 23.55 7.02 0.41
N LEU A 20 23.72 8.18 -0.26
CA LEU A 20 23.67 8.27 -1.71
C LEU A 20 24.72 7.37 -2.37
N GLU A 21 25.98 7.42 -1.91
CA GLU A 21 27.05 6.55 -2.42
C GLU A 21 26.73 5.06 -2.22
N GLY A 22 26.20 4.70 -1.04
CA GLY A 22 25.77 3.33 -0.74
C GLY A 22 24.65 2.84 -1.66
N LEU A 23 23.66 3.68 -1.94
CA LEU A 23 22.56 3.37 -2.86
C LEU A 23 23.04 3.26 -4.31
N GLN A 24 23.91 4.17 -4.78
CA GLN A 24 24.48 4.12 -6.13
C GLN A 24 25.24 2.82 -6.40
N SER A 25 25.85 2.22 -5.37
CA SER A 25 26.57 0.96 -5.51
C SER A 25 25.67 -0.28 -5.48
N ARG A 26 24.46 -0.22 -4.90
CA ARG A 26 23.74 -1.43 -4.46
C ARG A 26 22.24 -1.46 -4.76
N TYR A 27 21.63 -0.30 -4.94
CA TYR A 27 20.20 -0.21 -5.18
C TYR A 27 19.89 -0.33 -6.67
N ASP A 28 19.09 -1.33 -7.02
CA ASP A 28 18.58 -1.52 -8.36
C ASP A 28 17.29 -0.72 -8.54
N THR A 29 17.33 0.32 -9.36
CA THR A 29 16.17 1.20 -9.60
C THR A 29 15.06 0.51 -10.39
N THR A 30 15.30 -0.64 -11.02
CA THR A 30 14.24 -1.42 -11.68
C THR A 30 13.18 -1.88 -10.69
N ARG A 31 13.52 -2.04 -9.40
CA ARG A 31 12.56 -2.33 -8.33
C ARG A 31 11.45 -1.29 -8.19
N VAL A 32 11.73 -0.03 -8.54
CA VAL A 32 10.71 1.03 -8.55
C VAL A 32 9.74 0.82 -9.71
N LEU A 33 10.21 0.30 -10.85
CA LEU A 33 9.35 -0.06 -11.98
C LEU A 33 8.51 -1.30 -11.66
N ASP A 34 9.10 -2.33 -11.05
CA ASP A 34 8.37 -3.53 -10.60
C ASP A 34 7.26 -3.16 -9.58
N ALA A 35 7.53 -2.16 -8.73
CA ALA A 35 6.54 -1.61 -7.81
C ALA A 35 5.38 -0.88 -8.52
N VAL A 36 5.66 -0.21 -9.65
CA VAL A 36 4.60 0.37 -10.51
C VAL A 36 3.77 -0.73 -11.15
N ASP A 37 4.39 -1.79 -11.66
CA ASP A 37 3.66 -2.93 -12.23
C ASP A 37 2.74 -3.58 -11.18
N THR A 38 3.26 -3.79 -9.96
CA THR A 38 2.46 -4.27 -8.82
C THR A 38 1.29 -3.33 -8.54
N LEU A 39 1.52 -2.01 -8.55
CA LEU A 39 0.45 -1.03 -8.34
C LEU A 39 -0.63 -1.11 -9.41
N ASP A 40 -0.25 -1.31 -10.68
CA ASP A 40 -1.19 -1.40 -11.78
C ASP A 40 -2.02 -2.70 -11.73
N GLU A 41 -1.45 -3.81 -11.26
CA GLU A 41 -2.21 -5.04 -10.94
C GLU A 41 -3.25 -4.78 -9.85
N LEU A 42 -2.84 -4.15 -8.74
CA LEU A 42 -3.74 -3.78 -7.64
C LEU A 42 -4.88 -2.87 -8.14
N ARG A 43 -4.55 -1.86 -8.96
CA ARG A 43 -5.54 -0.96 -9.55
C ARG A 43 -6.49 -1.69 -10.47
N THR A 44 -6.02 -2.66 -11.23
CA THR A 44 -6.88 -3.46 -12.11
C THR A 44 -7.90 -4.22 -11.27
N GLY A 45 -7.46 -4.92 -10.22
CA GLY A 45 -8.37 -5.64 -9.32
C GLY A 45 -9.35 -4.73 -8.57
N LEU A 46 -8.88 -3.57 -8.08
CA LEU A 46 -9.75 -2.61 -7.36
C LEU A 46 -10.82 -1.96 -8.26
N ASN A 47 -10.58 -1.88 -9.57
CA ASN A 47 -11.51 -1.32 -10.54
C ASN A 47 -12.33 -2.40 -11.27
N ASP A 48 -12.16 -3.68 -10.92
CA ASP A 48 -12.89 -4.77 -11.55
C ASP A 48 -14.39 -4.65 -11.23
N PRO A 49 -15.28 -4.67 -12.23
CA PRO A 49 -16.71 -4.86 -11.99
C PRO A 49 -16.94 -6.16 -11.23
N GLU A 50 -17.77 -6.15 -10.18
CA GLU A 50 -17.90 -7.28 -9.25
C GLU A 50 -16.66 -7.55 -8.36
N GLY A 51 -15.72 -6.60 -8.28
CA GLY A 51 -14.57 -6.66 -7.37
C GLY A 51 -14.89 -6.21 -5.94
N LEU A 52 -13.83 -5.91 -5.17
CA LEU A 52 -13.89 -5.64 -3.72
C LEU A 52 -14.98 -4.64 -3.29
N ARG A 53 -15.21 -3.60 -4.08
CA ARG A 53 -16.25 -2.60 -3.78
C ARG A 53 -17.64 -3.22 -3.74
N ASP A 54 -17.96 -4.04 -4.73
CA ASP A 54 -19.28 -4.64 -4.86
C ASP A 54 -19.46 -5.76 -3.83
N ASP A 55 -18.39 -6.51 -3.54
CA ASP A 55 -18.36 -7.49 -2.46
C ASP A 55 -18.57 -6.86 -1.07
N LEU A 56 -17.94 -5.72 -0.78
CA LEU A 56 -18.18 -4.96 0.45
C LEU A 56 -19.62 -4.43 0.55
N LEU A 57 -20.20 -3.96 -0.56
CA LEU A 57 -21.59 -3.52 -0.59
C LEU A 57 -22.56 -4.70 -0.40
N ARG A 58 -22.25 -5.86 -0.97
CA ARG A 58 -23.01 -7.10 -0.75
C ARG A 58 -22.93 -7.53 0.71
N LEU A 59 -21.73 -7.59 1.28
CA LEU A 59 -21.51 -7.94 2.67
C LEU A 59 -22.24 -6.98 3.61
N HIS A 60 -22.22 -5.68 3.32
CA HIS A 60 -23.00 -4.68 4.04
C HIS A 60 -24.50 -5.03 4.01
N GLY A 61 -25.05 -5.34 2.84
CA GLY A 61 -26.45 -5.74 2.69
C GLY A 61 -26.82 -6.97 3.55
N MET A 62 -25.98 -8.00 3.51
CA MET A 62 -26.15 -9.22 4.30
C MET A 62 -26.08 -8.94 5.81
N ALA A 63 -25.08 -8.17 6.25
CA ALA A 63 -24.93 -7.77 7.64
C ALA A 63 -26.09 -6.87 8.10
N HIS A 64 -26.56 -5.96 7.26
CA HIS A 64 -27.69 -5.08 7.58
C HIS A 64 -28.97 -5.89 7.80
N ALA A 65 -29.21 -6.91 6.98
CA ALA A 65 -30.31 -7.83 7.14
C ALA A 65 -30.21 -8.65 8.44
N LEU A 66 -29.06 -9.31 8.63
CA LEU A 66 -28.84 -10.27 9.70
C LEU A 66 -28.72 -9.61 11.07
N VAL A 67 -27.96 -8.51 11.16
CA VAL A 67 -27.60 -7.84 12.41
C VAL A 67 -28.61 -6.75 12.75
N ASN A 68 -29.07 -5.97 11.76
CA ASN A 68 -29.95 -4.82 12.02
C ASN A 68 -31.43 -5.14 11.77
N GLY A 69 -31.77 -6.36 11.33
CA GLY A 69 -33.15 -6.81 11.16
C GLY A 69 -33.90 -6.16 10.00
N ALA A 70 -33.17 -5.62 9.00
CA ALA A 70 -33.78 -5.04 7.81
C ALA A 70 -34.29 -6.11 6.84
N SER A 71 -35.39 -5.82 6.13
CA SER A 71 -35.88 -6.68 5.05
C SER A 71 -34.87 -6.67 3.90
N PHE A 72 -34.14 -7.76 3.71
CA PHE A 72 -33.19 -7.88 2.61
C PHE A 72 -33.89 -8.31 1.34
N THR A 73 -33.82 -7.46 0.32
CA THR A 73 -34.28 -7.76 -1.03
C THR A 73 -33.07 -7.85 -1.97
N ALA A 74 -32.10 -8.71 -1.68
CA ALA A 74 -31.13 -9.10 -2.70
C ALA A 74 -31.37 -10.54 -3.12
N THR A 75 -31.29 -10.77 -4.42
CA THR A 75 -31.23 -12.10 -5.01
C THR A 75 -30.09 -12.85 -4.34
N THR A 76 -30.40 -13.96 -3.70
CA THR A 76 -29.41 -14.85 -3.11
C THR A 76 -28.47 -15.33 -4.22
N ARG A 77 -27.30 -14.70 -4.37
CA ARG A 77 -26.10 -15.42 -4.85
C ARG A 77 -25.85 -16.53 -3.82
N ASP A 78 -25.48 -17.72 -4.26
CA ASP A 78 -25.43 -18.94 -3.43
C ASP A 78 -24.43 -18.89 -2.25
N ALA A 79 -23.57 -17.86 -2.16
CA ALA A 79 -22.59 -17.71 -1.09
C ALA A 79 -23.20 -17.19 0.22
N SER A 80 -22.88 -17.88 1.31
CA SER A 80 -23.20 -17.52 2.69
C SER A 80 -22.47 -16.25 3.14
N ILE A 81 -22.91 -15.65 4.26
CA ILE A 81 -22.25 -14.47 4.81
C ILE A 81 -20.82 -14.76 5.28
N VAL A 82 -20.55 -15.99 5.75
CA VAL A 82 -19.23 -16.39 6.22
C VAL A 82 -18.26 -16.51 5.05
N GLU A 83 -18.65 -17.21 3.98
CA GLU A 83 -17.85 -17.31 2.75
C GLU A 83 -17.56 -15.91 2.16
N GLN A 84 -18.56 -15.03 2.12
CA GLN A 84 -18.35 -13.66 1.63
C GLN A 84 -17.36 -12.85 2.50
N ILE A 85 -17.34 -13.08 3.81
CA ILE A 85 -16.37 -12.43 4.71
C ILE A 85 -14.97 -12.96 4.42
N GLU A 86 -14.82 -14.27 4.29
CA GLU A 86 -13.55 -14.93 3.99
C GLU A 86 -12.99 -14.41 2.66
N ASP A 87 -13.79 -14.43 1.60
CA ASP A 87 -13.40 -13.94 0.27
C ASP A 87 -12.94 -12.46 0.31
N VAL A 88 -13.68 -11.61 1.01
CA VAL A 88 -13.34 -10.18 1.15
C VAL A 88 -12.04 -9.98 1.93
N ILE A 89 -11.85 -10.73 3.02
CA ILE A 89 -10.61 -10.66 3.81
C ILE A 89 -9.42 -11.14 2.99
N ASP A 90 -9.53 -12.26 2.29
CA ASP A 90 -8.47 -12.80 1.44
C ASP A 90 -8.09 -11.81 0.33
N GLN A 91 -9.08 -11.15 -0.28
CA GLN A 91 -8.83 -10.13 -1.30
C GLN A 91 -8.14 -8.88 -0.71
N ILE A 92 -8.53 -8.45 0.49
CA ILE A 92 -7.87 -7.35 1.19
C ILE A 92 -6.42 -7.71 1.54
N ASP A 93 -6.18 -8.91 2.06
CA ASP A 93 -4.84 -9.39 2.44
C ASP A 93 -3.92 -9.49 1.22
N HIS A 94 -4.46 -9.89 0.06
CA HIS A 94 -3.74 -9.83 -1.21
C HIS A 94 -3.33 -8.40 -1.57
N TYR A 95 -4.24 -7.42 -1.44
CA TYR A 95 -3.92 -6.02 -1.71
C TYR A 95 -2.92 -5.42 -0.72
N VAL A 96 -3.07 -5.74 0.57
CA VAL A 96 -2.11 -5.33 1.61
C VAL A 96 -0.72 -5.89 1.30
N THR A 97 -0.63 -7.15 0.90
CA THR A 97 0.64 -7.77 0.51
C THR A 97 1.30 -7.03 -0.66
N GLY A 98 0.54 -6.68 -1.69
CA GLY A 98 1.05 -5.90 -2.83
C GLY A 98 1.54 -4.51 -2.41
N LEU A 99 0.76 -3.79 -1.59
CA LEU A 99 1.15 -2.47 -1.07
C LEU A 99 2.40 -2.53 -0.18
N LEU A 100 2.54 -3.57 0.64
CA LEU A 100 3.73 -3.79 1.45
C LEU A 100 4.96 -4.09 0.59
N SER A 101 4.82 -4.86 -0.49
CA SER A 101 5.90 -5.09 -1.45
C SER A 101 6.40 -3.78 -2.09
N ILE A 102 5.47 -2.90 -2.50
CA ILE A 102 5.79 -1.57 -3.03
C ILE A 102 6.56 -0.76 -1.97
N ARG A 103 6.07 -0.74 -0.73
CA ARG A 103 6.74 -0.05 0.37
C ARG A 103 8.16 -0.57 0.57
N ASP A 104 8.35 -1.89 0.57
CA ASP A 104 9.66 -2.51 0.79
C ASP A 104 10.64 -2.21 -0.34
N ALA A 105 10.15 -2.08 -1.59
CA ALA A 105 10.97 -1.63 -2.72
C ALA A 105 11.48 -0.20 -2.52
N LEU A 106 10.66 0.69 -1.94
CA LEU A 106 10.99 2.10 -1.72
C LEU A 106 11.77 2.36 -0.43
N HIS A 107 11.61 1.51 0.59
CA HIS A 107 12.19 1.71 1.92
C HIS A 107 13.70 2.01 1.92
N PRO A 108 14.57 1.36 1.12
CA PRO A 108 15.99 1.69 1.08
C PRO A 108 16.28 3.13 0.67
N LEU A 109 15.41 3.75 -0.15
CA LEU A 109 15.58 5.13 -0.62
C LEU A 109 15.35 6.16 0.49
N GLU A 110 14.65 5.80 1.58
CA GLU A 110 14.48 6.68 2.74
C GLU A 110 15.82 7.03 3.41
N ALA A 111 16.85 6.20 3.22
CA ALA A 111 18.20 6.47 3.71
C ALA A 111 18.83 7.75 3.14
N LEU A 112 18.30 8.29 2.04
CA LEU A 112 18.74 9.57 1.48
C LEU A 112 18.45 10.77 2.39
N ARG A 113 17.55 10.61 3.37
CA ARG A 113 17.22 11.66 4.33
C ARG A 113 18.43 12.03 5.18
N HIS A 114 18.83 13.30 5.16
CA HIS A 114 19.74 13.86 6.18
C HIS A 114 18.96 14.34 7.40
N GLU A 115 19.50 14.10 8.59
CA GLU A 115 18.86 14.42 9.88
C GLU A 115 18.51 15.92 10.03
N ASP A 116 19.23 16.82 9.35
CA ASP A 116 19.01 18.27 9.37
C ASP A 116 17.69 18.71 8.66
N MET A 117 17.05 17.83 7.86
CA MET A 117 15.73 18.08 7.24
C MET A 117 14.56 17.41 7.97
N ALA A 118 14.80 16.78 9.12
CA ALA A 118 13.75 16.52 10.08
C ALA A 118 13.32 17.85 10.72
N GLY A 119 12.48 18.61 10.00
CA GLY A 119 11.74 19.71 10.60
C GLY A 119 11.04 19.22 11.89
N PRO A 120 10.87 20.10 12.90
CA PRO A 120 10.32 19.70 14.20
C PRO A 120 9.00 18.98 13.98
N ASP A 121 8.79 17.89 14.73
CA ASP A 121 7.52 17.18 14.84
C ASP A 121 6.36 18.19 14.76
N ARG A 122 5.48 17.99 13.79
CA ARG A 122 4.18 18.63 13.81
C ARG A 122 3.32 17.83 14.78
N ASP A 123 3.22 18.37 15.99
CA ASP A 123 2.26 18.01 17.05
C ASP A 123 0.86 17.70 16.51
#